data_AF-A0A7S3RWC8-F1
#
_entry.id   AF-A0A7S3RWC8-F1
#
_cell.length_a   1.000
_cell.length_b   1.000
_cell.length_c   1.000
_cell.angle_alpha   90.00
_cell.angle_beta   90.00
_cell.angle_gamma   90.00
#
_symmetry.space_group_name_H-M   'P 1'
#
loop_
_entity.id
_entity.type
_entity.pdbx_description
1 polymer ?
#
loop_
_entity_poly.entity_id
_entity_poly.type
_entity_poly.pdbx_seq_one_letter_code
_entity_poly.pdbx_strand_id
1 'polypeptide(L)'
;RTFGRFVPESVVRNIVRGNERALRLHVSRREVTVMFSDIRDFNDISENLSQTDLLFVLTRYLTVMTQLVEHFGGVVTEILGDGVLAFWNTPETVEDHAAQGCK
;
A
#
# COMPACT_ATOMS: atom_id res chain seq x y z
N ARG A 1 15.74 -26.04 -8.45
CA ARG A 1 14.55 -26.08 -7.56
C ARG A 1 14.94 -25.25 -6.34
N THR A 2 14.51 -24.01 -6.05
CA THR A 2 13.19 -23.39 -6.15
C THR A 2 13.37 -21.87 -6.02
N PHE A 3 13.50 -21.13 -7.14
CA PHE A 3 13.53 -19.65 -7.16
C PHE A 3 12.39 -19.04 -8.01
N GLY A 4 11.68 -19.87 -8.77
CA GLY A 4 10.73 -19.42 -9.79
C GLY A 4 9.30 -19.16 -9.32
N ARG A 5 9.03 -19.02 -8.02
CA ARG A 5 7.65 -18.87 -7.52
C ARG A 5 7.23 -17.44 -7.21
N PHE A 6 8.16 -16.48 -7.21
CA PHE A 6 7.90 -15.09 -6.79
C PHE A 6 8.33 -14.02 -7.79
N VAL A 7 8.78 -14.42 -8.99
CA VAL A 7 9.28 -13.47 -9.99
C VAL A 7 8.53 -13.72 -11.30
N PRO A 8 7.78 -12.73 -11.83
CA PRO A 8 7.09 -12.85 -13.11
C PRO A 8 8.02 -13.35 -14.21
N GLU A 9 7.55 -14.25 -15.08
CA GLU A 9 8.40 -14.86 -16.11
C GLU A 9 9.07 -13.83 -17.03
N SER A 10 8.46 -12.66 -17.22
CA SER A 10 9.03 -11.54 -17.97
C SER A 10 10.36 -11.06 -17.37
N VAL A 11 10.44 -11.00 -16.04
CA VAL A 11 11.65 -10.61 -15.31
C VAL A 11 12.71 -11.71 -15.46
N VAL A 12 12.33 -12.99 -15.32
CA VAL A 12 13.23 -14.13 -15.52
C VAL A 12 13.82 -14.14 -16.94
N ARG A 13 12.98 -13.92 -17.96
CA ARG A 13 13.42 -13.85 -19.37
C ARG A 13 14.40 -12.70 -19.60
N ASN A 14 14.22 -11.55 -18.95
CA ASN A 14 15.12 -10.41 -19.07
C ASN A 14 16.47 -10.65 -18.38
N ILE A 15 16.49 -11.40 -17.27
CA ILE A 15 17.73 -11.85 -16.60
C ILE A 15 18.53 -12.79 -17.51
N VAL A 16 17.88 -13.82 -18.04
CA VAL A 16 18.54 -14.84 -18.87
C VAL A 16 19.10 -14.25 -20.17
N ARG A 17 18.47 -13.19 -20.70
CA ARG A 17 18.89 -12.53 -21.95
C ARG A 17 20.02 -11.50 -21.76
N GLY A 18 20.56 -11.34 -20.56
CA GLY A 18 21.68 -10.42 -20.30
C GLY A 18 21.35 -8.95 -20.55
N ASN A 19 20.06 -8.60 -20.62
CA ASN A 19 19.64 -7.21 -20.83
C ASN A 19 19.61 -6.49 -19.49
N GLU A 20 20.81 -6.14 -18.98
CA GLU A 20 20.98 -5.43 -17.71
C GLU A 20 20.13 -4.15 -17.63
N ARG A 21 19.86 -3.49 -18.76
CA ARG A 21 18.98 -2.31 -18.84
C ARG A 21 17.52 -2.63 -18.54
N ALA A 22 17.01 -3.77 -18.99
CA ALA A 22 15.64 -4.22 -18.67
C ALA A 22 15.51 -4.76 -17.24
N LEU A 23 16.65 -5.08 -16.62
CA LEU A 23 16.79 -5.54 -15.25
C LEU A 23 17.07 -4.44 -14.24
N ARG A 24 17.36 -3.21 -14.71
CA ARG A 24 17.36 -2.06 -13.84
C ARG A 24 15.92 -1.88 -13.36
N LEU A 25 15.59 -2.54 -12.24
CA LEU A 25 14.71 -1.96 -11.24
C LEU A 25 15.15 -0.50 -11.18
N HIS A 26 14.32 0.40 -11.72
CA HIS A 26 14.65 1.81 -11.76
C HIS A 26 14.52 2.33 -10.32
N VAL A 27 15.49 1.96 -9.50
CA VAL A 27 15.68 2.47 -8.16
C VAL A 27 16.12 3.92 -8.37
N SER A 28 15.13 4.80 -8.27
CA SER A 28 15.34 6.23 -8.33
C SER A 28 15.04 6.79 -6.94
N ARG A 29 15.87 7.74 -6.51
CA ARG A 29 15.54 8.52 -5.32
C ARG A 29 14.40 9.45 -5.71
N ARG A 30 13.29 9.34 -5.00
CA ARG A 30 12.09 10.14 -5.23
C ARG A 30 11.57 10.64 -3.90
N GLU A 31 11.04 11.85 -3.91
CA GLU A 31 10.29 12.39 -2.78
C GLU A 31 8.89 11.78 -2.79
N VAL A 32 8.44 11.25 -1.66
CA VAL A 32 7.14 10.57 -1.51
C VAL A 32 6.44 11.08 -0.27
N THR A 33 5.11 11.08 -0.29
CA THR A 33 4.32 11.24 0.93
C THR A 33 3.97 9.86 1.45
N VAL A 34 4.10 9.66 2.76
CA VAL A 34 3.67 8.45 3.44
C VAL A 34 2.66 8.85 4.51
N MET A 35 1.51 8.18 4.53
CA MET A 35 0.50 8.32 5.58
C MET A 35 0.36 6.97 6.30
N PHE A 36 0.31 7.05 7.62
CA PHE A 36 -0.13 5.94 8.47
C PHE A 36 -1.36 6.40 9.27
N SER A 37 -2.39 5.57 9.32
CA SER A 37 -3.60 5.80 10.10
C SER A 37 -3.96 4.55 10.87
N ASP A 38 -4.45 4.70 12.09
CA ASP A 38 -4.71 3.62 13.06
C ASP A 38 -5.93 4.02 13.92
N ILE A 39 -6.72 3.06 14.38
CA ILE A 39 -7.93 3.36 15.14
C ILE A 39 -7.54 3.55 16.60
N ARG A 40 -7.80 4.75 17.13
CA ARG A 40 -7.60 5.03 18.56
C ARG A 40 -8.40 4.04 19.42
N ASP A 41 -7.73 3.50 20.43
CA ASP A 41 -8.30 2.57 21.42
C ASP A 41 -8.88 1.29 20.77
N PHE A 42 -8.35 0.87 19.63
CA PHE A 42 -8.82 -0.32 18.92
C PHE A 42 -8.79 -1.59 19.78
N ASN A 43 -7.80 -1.73 20.66
CA ASN A 43 -7.71 -2.88 21.55
C ASN A 43 -8.98 -2.98 22.43
N ASP A 44 -9.35 -1.89 23.10
CA ASP A 44 -10.55 -1.84 23.94
C ASP A 44 -11.83 -2.05 23.11
N ILE A 45 -11.91 -1.45 21.91
CA ILE A 45 -13.05 -1.66 21.01
C ILE A 45 -13.18 -3.14 20.62
N SER A 46 -12.07 -3.79 20.29
CA SER A 46 -12.03 -5.18 19.83
C SER A 46 -12.42 -6.18 20.90
N GLU A 47 -12.12 -5.88 22.17
CA GLU A 47 -12.48 -6.73 23.32
C GLU A 47 -13.94 -6.61 23.71
N ASN A 48 -14.58 -5.46 23.45
CA ASN A 48 -15.95 -5.18 23.85
C ASN A 48 -17.00 -5.45 22.76
N LEU A 49 -16.58 -5.70 21.52
CA LEU A 49 -17.49 -6.00 20.40
C LEU A 49 -17.63 -7.50 20.14
N SER A 50 -18.78 -7.89 19.62
CA SER A 50 -18.93 -9.21 19.02
C SER A 50 -18.03 -9.32 17.77
N GLN A 51 -17.61 -10.54 17.41
CA GLN A 51 -16.78 -10.75 16.22
C GLN A 51 -17.43 -10.20 14.95
N THR A 52 -18.74 -10.34 14.81
CA THR A 52 -19.49 -9.84 13.64
C THR A 52 -19.50 -8.31 13.59
N ASP A 53 -19.71 -7.65 14.72
CA ASP A 53 -19.73 -6.19 14.79
C ASP A 53 -18.34 -5.60 14.57
N LEU A 54 -17.30 -6.21 15.16
CA LEU A 54 -15.92 -5.81 14.97
C LEU A 54 -15.52 -5.89 13.49
N LEU A 55 -15.83 -7.02 12.83
CA LEU A 55 -15.55 -7.19 11.41
C LEU A 55 -16.29 -6.17 10.55
N PHE A 56 -17.55 -5.87 10.89
CA PHE A 56 -18.33 -4.85 10.19
C PHE A 56 -17.69 -3.45 10.29
N VAL A 57 -17.30 -3.04 11.49
CA VAL A 57 -16.65 -1.74 11.73
C VAL A 57 -15.31 -1.67 11.00
N LEU A 58 -14.46 -2.69 11.16
CA LEU A 58 -13.14 -2.74 10.55
C LEU A 58 -13.21 -2.70 9.02
N THR A 59 -14.08 -3.53 8.43
CA THR A 59 -14.26 -3.56 6.97
C THR A 59 -14.73 -2.20 6.47
N ARG A 60 -15.67 -1.57 7.17
CA ARG A 60 -16.17 -0.25 6.79
C ARG A 60 -15.08 0.83 6.86
N TYR A 61 -14.29 0.86 7.93
CA TYR A 61 -13.17 1.79 8.07
C TYR A 61 -12.14 1.59 6.94
N LEU A 62 -11.65 0.36 6.75
CA LEU A 62 -10.64 0.05 5.74
C LEU A 62 -11.14 0.37 4.33
N THR A 63 -12.41 0.10 4.03
CA THR A 63 -13.03 0.42 2.74
C THR A 63 -13.03 1.93 2.49
N VAL A 64 -13.50 2.72 3.46
CA VAL A 64 -13.57 4.18 3.33
C VAL A 64 -12.17 4.78 3.21
N MET A 65 -11.23 4.36 4.06
CA MET A 65 -9.85 4.84 4.01
C MET A 65 -9.18 4.51 2.67
N THR A 66 -9.38 3.29 2.16
CA THR A 66 -8.81 2.90 0.86
C THR A 66 -9.37 3.75 -0.26
N GLN A 67 -10.69 3.95 -0.29
CA GLN A 67 -11.35 4.79 -1.29
C GLN A 67 -10.86 6.25 -1.24
N LEU A 68 -10.67 6.82 -0.05
CA LEU A 68 -10.16 8.18 0.11
C LEU A 68 -8.72 8.31 -0.39
N VAL A 69 -7.85 7.38 0.02
CA VAL A 69 -6.44 7.34 -0.43
C VAL A 69 -6.38 7.27 -1.96
N GLU A 70 -7.11 6.34 -2.58
CA GLU A 70 -7.15 6.19 -4.03
C GLU A 70 -7.73 7.42 -4.73
N HIS A 71 -8.79 8.02 -4.16
CA HIS A 71 -9.42 9.22 -4.71
C HIS A 71 -8.44 10.39 -4.81
N PHE A 72 -7.54 10.54 -3.83
CA PHE A 72 -6.50 11.57 -3.82
C PHE A 72 -5.18 11.12 -4.46
N GLY A 73 -5.20 10.03 -5.25
CA GLY A 73 -4.05 9.57 -6.03
C GLY A 73 -2.98 8.83 -5.22
N GLY A 74 -3.30 8.43 -4.00
CA GLY A 74 -2.46 7.58 -3.17
C GLY A 74 -2.72 6.10 -3.45
N VAL A 75 -1.85 5.26 -2.91
CA VAL A 75 -1.98 3.80 -2.96
C VAL A 75 -1.85 3.27 -1.54
N VAL A 76 -2.84 2.51 -1.08
CA VAL A 76 -2.71 1.71 0.14
C VAL A 76 -1.75 0.56 -0.16
N THR A 77 -0.57 0.60 0.42
CA THR A 77 0.46 -0.44 0.20
C THR A 77 0.26 -1.61 1.14
N GLU A 78 -0.13 -1.33 2.37
CA GLU A 78 -0.26 -2.34 3.42
C GLU A 78 -1.41 -1.98 4.37
N ILE A 79 -2.09 -3.02 4.86
CA ILE A 79 -3.03 -2.94 5.97
C ILE A 79 -2.34 -3.61 7.16
N LEU A 80 -2.23 -2.88 8.27
CA LEU A 80 -1.45 -3.27 9.44
C LEU A 80 -2.39 -3.38 10.64
N GLY A 81 -3.02 -4.55 10.81
CA GLY A 81 -4.06 -4.74 11.82
C GLY A 81 -5.29 -3.89 11.49
N ASP A 82 -5.56 -2.91 12.34
CA ASP A 82 -6.60 -1.90 12.18
C ASP A 82 -6.11 -0.61 11.50
N GLY A 83 -4.83 -0.55 11.15
CA GLY A 83 -4.24 0.58 10.45
C GLY A 83 -4.08 0.41 8.95
N VAL A 84 -3.85 1.53 8.26
CA VAL A 84 -3.51 1.59 6.83
C VAL A 84 -2.20 2.35 6.64
N LEU A 85 -1.36 1.83 5.74
CA LEU A 85 -0.16 2.49 5.25
C LEU A 85 -0.36 2.86 3.78
N ALA A 86 -0.26 4.15 3.47
CA ALA A 86 -0.50 4.69 2.15
C ALA A 86 0.66 5.55 1.66
N PHE A 87 0.89 5.51 0.35
CA PHE A 87 1.95 6.25 -0.33
C PHE A 87 1.39 7.08 -1.48
N TRP A 88 1.97 8.25 -1.69
CA TRP A 88 1.76 9.06 -2.89
C TRP A 88 3.09 9.28 -3.61
N ASN A 89 3.00 9.62 -4.89
CA ASN A 89 4.13 9.83 -5.78
C ASN A 89 4.99 8.56 -5.99
N THR A 90 4.37 7.38 -5.88
CA THR A 90 4.99 6.09 -6.23
C THR A 90 3.92 5.02 -6.51
N PRO A 91 4.06 4.18 -7.54
CA PRO A 91 5.04 4.28 -8.63
C PRO A 91 4.75 5.45 -9.59
N GLU A 92 3.48 5.86 -9.64
CA GLU A 92 3.00 6.95 -10.49
C GLU A 92 3.33 8.34 -9.92
N THR A 93 3.41 9.33 -10.79
CA THR A 93 3.63 10.73 -10.39
C THR A 93 2.35 11.35 -9.89
N VAL A 94 2.43 12.01 -8.73
CA VAL A 94 1.31 12.78 -8.16
C VAL A 94 1.80 14.20 -7.89
N GLU A 95 1.22 15.18 -8.58
CA GLU A 95 1.47 16.60 -8.32
C GLU A 95 0.91 16.98 -6.94
N ASP A 96 1.66 17.83 -6.22
CA ASP A 96 1.34 18.26 -4.85
C ASP A 96 1.04 17.09 -3.89
N HIS A 97 1.75 15.96 -4.04
CA HIS A 97 1.52 14.72 -3.29
C HIS A 97 1.45 14.90 -1.76
N ALA A 98 2.16 15.88 -1.20
CA ALA A 98 2.06 16.22 0.23
C ALA A 98 0.68 16.79 0.59
N ALA A 99 0.17 17.72 -0.21
CA ALA A 99 -1.14 18.32 -0.01
C ALA A 99 -2.27 17.32 -0.30
N GLN A 100 -2.10 16.43 -1.28
CA GLN A 100 -3.09 15.37 -1.56
C GLN A 100 -3.21 14.39 -0.39
N GLY A 101 -2.10 14.01 0.26
CA GLY A 101 -2.12 13.15 1.45
C GLY A 101 -2.74 13.80 2.70
N CYS A 102 -3.03 15.10 2.69
CA CYS A 102 -3.70 15.81 3.79
C CYS A 102 -5.20 16.01 3.57
N LYS A 103 -5.74 15.66 2.38
CA LYS A 103 -7.17 15.79 2.06
C LYS A 103 -7.90 14.49 2.36
#